data_AF-A0A834H939-F1
#
_entry.id   AF-A0A834H939-F1
#
_cell.length_a   1.000
_cell.length_b   1.000
_cell.length_c   1.000
_cell.angle_alpha   90.00
_cell.angle_beta   90.00
_cell.angle_gamma   90.00
#
_symmetry.space_group_name_H-M   'P 1'
#
loop_
_entity.id
_entity.type
_entity.pdbx_description
1 polymer ?
#
loop_
_entity_poly.entity_id
_entity_poly.type
_entity_poly.pdbx_seq_one_letter_code
_entity_poly.pdbx_strand_id
1 'polypeptide(L)'
;MGRGKFKGKPTGRRQFSTPEEMLAGTSARPRTFKQAEAKEEEEEERSEEESGEESEEESESKSAWLYFCLFKKRKGTQGVIEIENPNLVKPKTLKARDVDIEKTTELSRREREEIEKQKAHERYMRMQEQGKTEQARKDLDRLALIRQQRAEAAKKREEEKAAKEQKKVEARK
;
A
#
# COMPACT_ATOMS: atom_id res chain seq x y z
N MET A 1 47.00 35.09 -25.46
CA MET A 1 46.57 33.90 -24.70
C MET A 1 45.46 33.20 -25.46
N GLY A 2 45.72 32.06 -26.09
CA GLY A 2 44.72 31.36 -26.91
C GLY A 2 43.70 30.64 -26.03
N ARG A 3 42.44 31.09 -26.03
CA ARG A 3 41.35 30.37 -25.37
C ARG A 3 40.84 29.27 -26.30
N GLY A 4 41.21 28.01 -26.02
CA GLY A 4 40.74 26.85 -26.76
C GLY A 4 39.22 26.70 -26.65
N LYS A 5 38.55 26.39 -27.77
CA LYS A 5 37.11 26.04 -27.80
C LYS A 5 36.91 24.68 -27.12
N PHE A 6 36.45 24.69 -25.88
CA PHE A 6 36.00 23.49 -25.19
C PHE A 6 34.78 22.91 -25.91
N LYS A 7 34.96 21.84 -26.69
CA LYS A 7 33.84 21.05 -27.20
C LYS A 7 33.32 20.19 -26.06
N GLY A 8 32.22 20.61 -25.44
CA GLY A 8 31.50 19.77 -24.48
C GLY A 8 31.18 18.44 -25.15
N LYS A 9 31.62 17.33 -24.55
CA LYS A 9 31.23 16.00 -25.00
C LYS A 9 29.69 15.95 -24.98
N PRO A 10 29.02 15.35 -25.98
CA PRO A 10 27.59 15.15 -25.90
C PRO A 10 27.33 14.34 -24.64
N THR A 11 26.78 14.98 -23.61
CA THR A 11 26.36 14.31 -22.39
C THR A 11 25.28 13.33 -22.82
N GLY A 12 25.68 12.05 -22.95
CA GLY A 12 24.80 10.99 -23.38
C GLY A 12 23.53 11.05 -22.55
N ARG A 13 22.39 11.18 -23.22
CA ARG A 13 21.09 11.14 -22.55
C ARG A 13 21.02 9.83 -21.76
N ARG A 14 20.98 9.95 -20.44
CA ARG A 14 20.74 8.80 -19.56
C ARG A 14 19.27 8.45 -19.72
N GLN A 15 19.00 7.25 -20.21
CA GLN A 15 17.65 6.71 -20.27
C GLN A 15 17.36 6.12 -18.89
N PHE A 16 16.36 6.65 -18.21
CA PHE A 16 15.83 6.09 -16.97
C PHE A 16 14.58 5.31 -17.33
N SER A 17 14.43 4.09 -16.78
CA SER A 17 13.22 3.30 -16.97
C SER A 17 12.04 4.04 -16.33
N THR A 18 10.94 4.15 -17.07
CA THR A 18 9.67 4.64 -16.52
C THR A 18 8.99 3.52 -15.71
N PRO A 19 8.11 3.85 -14.74
CA PRO A 19 7.38 2.84 -13.97
C PRO A 19 6.54 1.91 -14.86
N GLU A 20 5.93 2.43 -15.94
CA GLU A 20 5.20 1.61 -16.92
C GLU A 20 6.11 0.59 -17.65
N GLU A 21 7.37 0.95 -17.93
CA GLU A 21 8.34 0.04 -18.56
C GLU A 21 8.91 -1.01 -17.60
N MET A 22 8.92 -0.71 -16.29
CA MET A 22 9.30 -1.66 -15.24
C MET A 22 8.26 -2.76 -15.11
N LEU A 23 6.97 -2.37 -15.03
CA LEU A 23 5.82 -3.28 -14.98
C LEU A 23 5.67 -4.13 -16.25
N ALA A 24 5.93 -3.54 -17.43
CA ALA A 24 5.91 -4.27 -18.70
C ALA A 24 7.12 -5.21 -18.88
N GLY A 25 8.11 -5.15 -17.99
CA GLY A 25 9.33 -5.95 -18.07
C GLY A 25 10.23 -5.64 -19.28
N THR A 26 9.95 -4.56 -20.01
CA THR A 26 10.68 -4.13 -21.22
C THR A 26 11.83 -3.18 -20.91
N SER A 27 12.07 -2.86 -19.63
CA SER A 27 13.16 -1.98 -19.18
C SER A 27 14.52 -2.38 -19.78
N ALA A 28 15.33 -1.38 -20.17
CA ALA A 28 16.66 -1.57 -20.75
C ALA A 28 17.74 -2.10 -19.75
N ARG A 29 17.34 -2.53 -18.55
CA ARG A 29 18.25 -3.05 -17.51
C ARG A 29 18.62 -4.50 -17.83
N PRO A 30 19.91 -4.90 -17.69
CA PRO A 30 20.34 -6.26 -17.99
C PRO A 30 19.67 -7.27 -17.03
N ARG A 31 19.15 -8.37 -17.59
CA ARG A 31 18.44 -9.44 -16.86
C ARG A 31 19.20 -10.06 -15.69
N THR A 32 20.54 -9.93 -15.67
CA THR A 32 21.39 -10.41 -14.56
C THR A 32 21.30 -9.55 -13.31
N PHE A 33 20.83 -8.31 -13.40
CA PHE A 33 20.54 -7.47 -12.23
C PHE A 33 19.17 -7.82 -11.60
N LYS A 34 18.31 -8.56 -12.31
CA LYS A 34 16.96 -8.94 -11.87
C LYS A 34 16.86 -10.24 -11.04
N GLN A 35 17.97 -10.86 -10.61
CA GLN A 35 17.87 -12.20 -10.00
C GLN A 35 17.99 -12.26 -8.46
N ALA A 36 18.13 -11.12 -7.78
CA ALA A 36 17.97 -11.06 -6.32
C ALA A 36 16.91 -10.01 -5.94
N GLU A 37 17.07 -8.77 -6.40
CA GLU A 37 16.23 -7.65 -5.91
C GLU A 37 14.89 -7.50 -6.65
N ALA A 38 14.80 -7.86 -7.95
CA ALA A 38 13.55 -7.64 -8.70
C ALA A 38 12.48 -8.73 -8.51
N LYS A 39 12.81 -9.83 -7.82
CA LYS A 39 11.78 -10.74 -7.31
C LYS A 39 11.15 -10.19 -6.03
N GLU A 40 11.90 -9.45 -5.22
CA GLU A 40 11.36 -8.72 -4.08
C GLU A 40 10.50 -7.52 -4.54
N GLU A 41 10.96 -6.70 -5.50
CA GLU A 41 10.21 -5.50 -5.91
C GLU A 41 8.90 -5.78 -6.71
N GLU A 42 8.81 -6.83 -7.53
CA GLU A 42 7.55 -7.18 -8.24
C GLU A 42 6.54 -7.90 -7.31
N GLU A 43 6.99 -8.50 -6.20
CA GLU A 43 6.11 -8.94 -5.11
C GLU A 43 5.66 -7.77 -4.22
N GLU A 44 6.48 -6.73 -4.06
CA GLU A 44 6.12 -5.51 -3.31
C GLU A 44 5.05 -4.66 -4.01
N GLU A 45 5.14 -4.38 -5.32
CA GLU A 45 4.18 -3.46 -5.96
C GLU A 45 2.81 -4.11 -6.31
N ARG A 46 2.69 -5.45 -6.22
CA ARG A 46 1.38 -6.14 -6.25
C ARG A 46 0.82 -6.41 -4.84
N SER A 47 1.53 -6.06 -3.78
CA SER A 47 1.09 -6.29 -2.39
C SER A 47 0.67 -5.02 -1.63
N GLU A 48 0.64 -3.84 -2.26
CA GLU A 48 0.06 -2.61 -1.65
C GLU A 48 -1.50 -2.58 -1.59
N GLU A 49 -2.16 -3.74 -1.71
CA GLU A 49 -3.48 -3.99 -1.14
C GLU A 49 -3.49 -5.30 -0.31
N GLU A 50 -2.48 -5.54 0.52
CA GLU A 50 -2.70 -6.14 1.85
C GLU A 50 -1.47 -5.93 2.74
N SER A 51 -1.58 -4.92 3.59
CA SER A 51 -0.61 -4.61 4.64
C SER A 51 -0.53 -5.73 5.67
N GLY A 52 0.64 -6.38 5.75
CA GLY A 52 1.25 -6.72 7.04
C GLY A 52 1.64 -8.19 7.22
N GLU A 53 2.75 -8.61 6.63
CA GLU A 53 3.39 -9.87 7.01
C GLU A 53 4.93 -9.80 6.84
N GLU A 54 5.56 -8.78 7.42
CA GLU A 54 7.02 -8.78 7.61
C GLU A 54 7.35 -8.95 9.09
N SER A 55 7.22 -10.18 9.57
CA SER A 55 7.95 -10.64 10.76
C SER A 55 8.15 -12.15 10.77
N GLU A 56 8.37 -12.76 9.59
CA GLU A 56 8.58 -14.20 9.52
C GLU A 56 9.98 -14.60 9.04
N GLU A 57 10.75 -13.75 8.37
CA GLU A 57 12.11 -14.07 7.84
C GLU A 57 13.18 -14.32 8.93
N GLU A 58 13.13 -13.56 10.04
CA GLU A 58 14.04 -13.82 11.17
C GLU A 58 13.61 -15.07 11.95
N SER A 59 12.32 -15.39 11.88
CA SER A 59 11.72 -16.57 12.48
C SER A 59 11.98 -17.82 11.63
N GLU A 60 12.07 -17.72 10.30
CA GLU A 60 12.43 -18.79 9.38
C GLU A 60 13.91 -19.12 9.45
N SER A 61 14.80 -18.12 9.55
CA SER A 61 16.22 -18.40 9.79
C SER A 61 16.48 -18.96 11.19
N LYS A 62 15.81 -18.45 12.23
CA LYS A 62 15.89 -19.01 13.59
C LYS A 62 15.19 -20.36 13.70
N SER A 63 14.07 -20.58 13.01
CA SER A 63 13.33 -21.85 13.01
C SER A 63 14.00 -22.88 12.12
N ALA A 64 14.62 -22.52 10.99
CA ALA A 64 15.47 -23.39 10.19
C ALA A 64 16.74 -23.76 10.96
N TRP A 65 17.32 -22.83 11.73
CA TRP A 65 18.41 -23.14 12.66
C TRP A 65 17.93 -24.00 13.84
N LEU A 66 16.74 -23.75 14.38
CA LEU A 66 16.11 -24.56 15.42
C LEU A 66 15.81 -25.97 14.89
N TYR A 67 15.30 -26.08 13.66
CA TYR A 67 14.99 -27.32 12.95
C TYR A 67 16.29 -28.07 12.63
N PHE A 68 17.35 -27.37 12.19
CA PHE A 68 18.68 -27.95 11.97
C PHE A 68 19.35 -28.42 13.28
N CYS A 69 19.15 -27.70 14.39
CA CYS A 69 19.58 -28.09 15.73
C CYS A 69 18.73 -29.23 16.32
N LEU A 70 17.44 -29.28 16.04
CA LEU A 70 16.50 -30.32 16.47
C LEU A 70 16.70 -31.62 15.68
N PHE A 71 17.00 -31.52 14.38
CA PHE A 71 17.25 -32.63 13.47
C PHE A 71 18.68 -33.18 13.56
N LYS A 72 19.62 -32.42 14.16
CA LYS A 72 20.81 -33.01 14.78
C LYS A 72 20.37 -33.86 15.97
N LYS A 73 19.95 -35.10 15.68
CA LYS A 73 19.71 -36.15 16.67
C LYS A 73 20.78 -36.04 17.76
N ARG A 74 20.33 -35.75 18.99
CA ARG A 74 21.19 -35.58 20.18
C ARG A 74 22.26 -36.67 20.15
N LYS A 75 23.53 -36.28 20.02
CA LYS A 75 24.62 -37.25 19.85
C LYS A 75 24.96 -37.81 21.23
N GLY A 76 25.02 -39.14 21.35
CA GLY A 76 25.40 -39.81 22.60
C GLY A 76 24.38 -39.61 23.73
N THR A 77 24.87 -39.36 24.95
CA THR A 77 24.07 -39.30 26.20
C THR A 77 23.32 -37.98 26.39
N GLN A 78 23.37 -37.05 25.44
CA GLN A 78 22.76 -35.72 25.53
C GLN A 78 21.24 -35.75 25.71
N GLY A 79 20.55 -36.87 25.47
CA GLY A 79 19.12 -37.05 25.72
C GLY A 79 18.76 -37.80 27.01
N VAL A 80 19.75 -38.30 27.76
CA VAL A 80 19.56 -39.10 28.98
C VAL A 80 19.47 -38.21 30.22
N ILE A 81 20.05 -37.01 30.17
CA ILE A 81 19.98 -36.04 31.27
C ILE A 81 18.67 -35.26 31.14
N GLU A 82 17.79 -35.44 32.13
CA GLU A 82 16.53 -34.71 32.25
C GLU A 82 16.84 -33.24 32.58
N ILE A 83 16.51 -32.34 31.65
CA ILE A 83 16.65 -30.89 31.87
C ILE A 83 15.44 -30.45 32.70
N GLU A 84 15.56 -30.50 34.02
CA GLU A 84 14.59 -29.95 34.97
C GLU A 84 14.71 -28.43 35.08
N ASN A 85 14.66 -27.73 33.95
CA ASN A 85 14.57 -26.27 33.98
C ASN A 85 13.10 -25.89 34.28
N PRO A 86 12.80 -25.29 35.45
CA PRO A 86 11.44 -24.93 35.82
C PRO A 86 10.80 -23.88 34.89
N ASN A 87 11.62 -23.13 34.14
CA ASN A 87 11.19 -22.17 33.12
C ASN A 87 11.13 -22.78 31.71
N LEU A 88 11.44 -24.08 31.55
CA LEU A 88 11.33 -24.75 30.27
C LEU A 88 9.86 -24.94 29.95
N VAL A 89 9.34 -24.07 29.09
CA VAL A 89 7.97 -24.13 28.58
C VAL A 89 7.80 -25.45 27.83
N LYS A 90 7.16 -26.42 28.49
CA LYS A 90 6.81 -27.70 27.87
C LYS A 90 5.72 -27.43 26.82
N PRO A 91 5.88 -27.88 25.56
CA PRO A 91 4.85 -27.70 24.55
C PRO A 91 3.59 -28.45 24.99
N LYS A 92 2.50 -27.73 25.21
CA LYS A 92 1.18 -28.31 25.49
C LYS A 92 0.47 -28.53 24.16
N THR A 93 0.37 -29.77 23.71
CA THR A 93 -0.44 -30.13 22.54
C THR A 93 -1.91 -30.25 22.96
N LEU A 94 -2.67 -29.18 22.75
CA LEU A 94 -4.13 -29.22 22.93
C LEU A 94 -4.78 -29.83 21.69
N LYS A 95 -5.77 -30.70 21.91
CA LYS A 95 -6.55 -31.28 20.81
C LYS A 95 -7.58 -30.26 20.37
N ALA A 96 -7.86 -30.20 19.07
CA ALA A 96 -8.82 -29.26 18.48
C ALA A 96 -10.24 -29.30 19.09
N ARG A 97 -10.59 -30.39 19.79
CA ARG A 97 -11.89 -30.55 20.46
C ARG A 97 -12.00 -29.81 21.79
N ASP A 98 -10.87 -29.47 22.40
CA ASP A 98 -10.79 -28.83 23.72
C ASP A 98 -10.51 -27.31 23.62
N VAL A 99 -10.57 -26.75 22.41
CA VAL A 99 -10.39 -25.32 22.17
C VAL A 99 -11.74 -24.62 22.35
N ASP A 100 -11.90 -23.92 23.48
CA ASP A 100 -13.05 -23.05 23.75
C ASP A 100 -13.00 -21.81 22.86
N ILE A 101 -13.78 -21.80 21.77
CA ILE A 101 -13.88 -20.69 20.80
C ILE A 101 -14.56 -19.45 21.42
N GLU A 102 -15.35 -19.63 22.48
CA GLU A 102 -16.09 -18.56 23.16
C GLU A 102 -15.24 -17.73 24.13
N LYS A 103 -14.06 -18.23 24.52
CA LYS A 103 -13.10 -17.44 25.30
C LYS A 103 -12.37 -16.52 24.35
N THR A 104 -12.90 -15.31 24.17
CA THR A 104 -12.16 -14.21 23.53
C THR A 104 -10.83 -14.09 24.24
N THR A 105 -9.75 -14.49 23.57
CA THR A 105 -8.40 -14.22 24.03
C THR A 105 -8.33 -12.72 24.29
N GLU A 106 -8.07 -12.34 25.53
CA GLU A 106 -7.92 -10.94 25.88
C GLU A 106 -6.77 -10.39 25.04
N LEU A 107 -7.11 -9.70 23.96
CA LEU A 107 -6.15 -9.11 23.03
C LEU A 107 -5.07 -8.40 23.83
N SER A 108 -3.82 -8.66 23.46
CA SER A 108 -2.66 -8.06 24.10
C SER A 108 -2.84 -6.54 24.13
N ARG A 109 -2.30 -5.86 25.16
CA ARG A 109 -2.41 -4.39 25.26
C ARG A 109 -2.00 -3.69 23.95
N ARG A 110 -0.98 -4.24 23.27
CA ARG A 110 -0.49 -3.77 21.97
C ARG A 110 -1.54 -3.92 20.87
N GLU A 111 -2.14 -5.10 20.76
CA GLU A 111 -3.18 -5.39 19.76
C GLU A 111 -4.43 -4.51 19.95
N ARG A 112 -4.80 -4.19 21.20
CA ARG A 112 -5.93 -3.29 21.47
C ARG A 112 -5.65 -1.87 20.98
N GLU A 113 -4.45 -1.35 21.25
CA GLU A 113 -4.03 -0.02 20.80
C GLU A 113 -3.93 0.05 19.26
N GLU A 114 -3.45 -1.01 18.61
CA GLU A 114 -3.38 -1.10 17.16
C GLU A 114 -4.77 -1.12 16.50
N ILE A 115 -5.70 -1.91 17.04
CA ILE A 115 -7.09 -1.96 16.56
C ILE A 115 -7.80 -0.61 16.79
N GLU A 116 -7.56 0.05 17.93
CA GLU A 116 -8.12 1.37 18.18
C GLU A 116 -7.57 2.42 17.22
N LYS A 117 -6.26 2.35 16.90
CA LYS A 117 -5.62 3.23 15.92
C LYS A 117 -6.20 3.01 14.52
N GLN A 118 -6.40 1.76 14.10
CA GLN A 118 -7.04 1.42 12.83
C GLN A 118 -8.48 1.94 12.79
N LYS A 119 -9.29 1.68 13.81
CA LYS A 119 -10.67 2.18 13.91
C LYS A 119 -10.75 3.71 13.91
N ALA A 120 -9.79 4.39 14.55
CA ALA A 120 -9.73 5.84 14.56
C ALA A 120 -9.42 6.39 13.15
N HIS A 121 -8.48 5.76 12.44
CA HIS A 121 -8.15 6.10 11.05
C HIS A 121 -9.34 5.87 10.12
N GLU A 122 -9.98 4.70 10.18
CA GLU A 122 -11.18 4.40 9.41
C GLU A 122 -12.31 5.39 9.69
N ARG A 123 -12.52 5.75 10.96
CA ARG A 123 -13.53 6.76 11.33
C ARG A 123 -13.20 8.11 10.73
N TYR A 124 -11.93 8.51 10.74
CA TYR A 124 -11.48 9.77 10.12
C TYR A 124 -11.74 9.76 8.61
N MET A 125 -11.32 8.69 7.92
CA MET A 125 -11.55 8.50 6.49
C MET A 125 -13.05 8.54 6.15
N ARG A 126 -13.86 7.81 6.91
CA ARG A 126 -15.32 7.79 6.77
C ARG A 126 -15.95 9.17 7.01
N MET A 127 -15.45 9.95 7.97
CA MET A 127 -15.94 11.32 8.18
C MET A 127 -15.55 12.26 7.04
N GLN A 128 -14.39 12.04 6.42
CA GLN A 128 -13.94 12.81 5.27
C GLN A 128 -14.76 12.50 4.02
N GLU A 129 -15.01 11.21 3.75
CA GLU A 129 -15.92 10.77 2.68
C GLU A 129 -17.35 11.32 2.86
N GLN A 130 -17.83 11.33 4.10
CA GLN A 130 -19.14 11.93 4.44
C GLN A 130 -19.17 13.46 4.30
N GLY A 131 -18.04 14.10 4.02
CA GLY A 131 -17.99 15.56 3.92
C GLY A 131 -18.11 16.25 5.29
N LYS A 132 -17.89 15.55 6.40
CA LYS A 132 -18.09 16.11 7.75
C LYS A 132 -16.87 16.88 8.24
N THR A 133 -15.67 16.58 7.74
CA THR A 133 -14.44 17.32 8.06
C THR A 133 -14.49 18.72 7.44
N GLU A 134 -13.88 19.71 8.08
CA GLU A 134 -13.89 21.09 7.58
C GLU A 134 -13.26 21.23 6.17
N GLN A 135 -12.25 20.41 5.89
CA GLN A 135 -11.61 20.34 4.57
C GLN A 135 -12.61 19.83 3.52
N ALA A 136 -13.27 18.69 3.78
CA ALA A 136 -14.22 18.13 2.84
C ALA A 136 -15.46 19.02 2.64
N ARG A 137 -15.90 19.75 3.68
CA ARG A 137 -16.95 20.78 3.53
C ARG A 137 -16.53 21.88 2.55
N LYS A 138 -15.32 22.43 2.72
CA LYS A 138 -14.79 23.46 1.80
C LYS A 138 -14.68 22.95 0.37
N ASP A 139 -14.25 21.70 0.19
CA ASP A 139 -14.14 21.09 -1.14
C ASP A 139 -15.53 20.88 -1.77
N LEU A 140 -16.52 20.43 -0.99
CA LEU A 140 -17.91 20.32 -1.44
C LEU A 140 -18.50 21.68 -1.81
N ASP A 141 -18.26 22.71 -1.01
CA ASP A 141 -18.71 24.08 -1.28
C ASP A 141 -18.08 24.63 -2.57
N ARG A 142 -16.78 24.40 -2.76
CA ARG A 142 -16.07 24.75 -4.00
C ARG A 142 -16.66 24.03 -5.21
N LEU A 143 -16.94 22.74 -5.10
CA LEU A 143 -17.59 21.96 -6.16
C LEU A 143 -19.01 22.47 -6.44
N ALA A 144 -19.77 22.83 -5.41
CA ALA A 144 -21.12 23.39 -5.55
C ALA A 144 -21.09 24.72 -6.31
N LEU A 145 -20.15 25.61 -6.01
CA LEU A 145 -19.95 26.87 -6.71
C LEU A 145 -19.62 26.64 -8.20
N ILE A 146 -18.74 25.68 -8.52
CA ILE A 146 -18.43 25.32 -9.91
C ILE A 146 -19.66 24.76 -10.62
N ARG A 147 -20.45 23.91 -9.96
CA ARG A 147 -21.71 23.38 -10.53
C ARG A 147 -22.69 24.52 -10.82
N GLN A 148 -22.84 25.49 -9.92
CA GLN A 148 -23.68 26.67 -10.13
C GLN A 148 -23.20 27.49 -11.32
N GLN A 149 -21.90 27.82 -11.40
CA GLN A 149 -21.34 28.56 -12.54
C GLN A 149 -21.56 27.84 -13.87
N ARG A 150 -21.42 26.50 -13.90
CA ARG A 150 -21.69 25.70 -15.09
C ARG A 150 -23.17 25.72 -15.46
N ALA A 151 -24.07 25.60 -14.49
CA ALA A 151 -25.51 25.64 -14.72
C ALA A 151 -25.96 27.03 -15.22
N GLU A 152 -25.46 28.10 -14.63
CA GLU A 152 -25.73 29.48 -15.06
C GLU A 152 -25.17 29.75 -16.46
N ALA A 153 -23.96 29.27 -16.78
CA ALA A 153 -23.40 29.39 -18.12
C ALA A 153 -24.20 28.59 -19.16
N ALA A 154 -24.71 27.41 -18.80
CA ALA A 154 -25.58 26.63 -19.67
C ALA A 154 -26.92 27.36 -19.91
N LYS A 155 -27.57 27.86 -18.85
CA LYS A 155 -28.80 28.65 -18.94
C LYS A 155 -28.62 29.90 -19.80
N LYS A 156 -27.56 30.69 -19.58
CA LYS A 156 -27.24 31.86 -20.40
C LYS A 156 -27.06 31.51 -21.88
N ARG A 157 -26.40 30.39 -22.18
CA ARG A 157 -26.24 29.91 -23.57
C ARG A 157 -27.57 29.47 -24.19
N GLU A 158 -28.45 28.85 -23.43
CA GLU A 158 -29.79 28.45 -23.91
C GLU A 158 -30.68 29.68 -24.16
N GLU A 159 -30.68 30.65 -23.24
CA GLU A 159 -31.41 31.92 -23.40
C GLU A 159 -30.90 32.72 -24.62
N GLU A 160 -29.59 32.81 -24.83
CA GLU A 160 -29.03 33.45 -26.02
C GLU A 160 -29.39 32.73 -27.32
N LYS A 161 -29.41 31.39 -27.31
CA LYS A 161 -29.83 30.59 -28.47
C LYS A 161 -31.31 30.80 -28.76
N ALA A 162 -32.17 30.74 -27.74
CA ALA A 162 -33.60 30.98 -27.87
C ALA A 162 -33.89 32.40 -28.38
N ALA A 163 -33.21 33.43 -27.86
CA ALA A 163 -33.36 34.81 -28.34
C ALA A 163 -32.88 34.97 -29.80
N LYS A 164 -31.79 34.28 -30.20
CA LYS A 164 -31.32 34.27 -31.59
C LYS A 164 -32.31 33.55 -32.52
N GLU A 165 -32.95 32.49 -32.07
CA GLU A 165 -33.98 31.78 -32.82
C GLU A 165 -35.27 32.60 -32.96
N GLN A 166 -35.74 33.24 -31.89
CA GLN A 166 -36.88 34.16 -31.94
C GLN A 166 -36.63 35.30 -32.92
N LYS A 167 -35.45 35.95 -32.88
CA LYS A 167 -35.08 36.98 -33.85
C LYS A 167 -35.03 36.48 -35.29
N LYS A 168 -34.59 35.23 -35.53
CA LYS A 168 -34.60 34.61 -36.86
C LYS A 168 -36.02 34.28 -37.34
N VAL A 169 -36.92 33.89 -36.44
CA VAL A 169 -38.32 33.60 -36.76
C VAL A 169 -39.08 34.91 -37.04
N GLU A 170 -38.86 35.96 -36.24
CA GLU A 170 -39.40 37.30 -36.48
C GLU A 170 -38.89 37.89 -37.81
N ALA A 171 -37.61 37.72 -38.14
CA ALA A 171 -37.04 38.19 -39.41
C ALA A 171 -37.51 37.39 -40.64
N ARG A 172 -38.11 36.21 -40.46
CA ARG A 172 -38.68 35.38 -41.53
C ARG A 172 -40.19 35.62 -41.75
N LYS A 173 -40.83 36.38 -40.87
CA LYS A 173 -42.26 36.70 -40.92
C LYS A 173 -42.47 38.06 -41.56
#